data_AF-A0A171A9Y3-F1
#
_entry.id   AF-A0A171A9Y3-F1
#
_cell.length_a   1.000
_cell.length_b   1.000
_cell.length_c   1.000
_cell.angle_alpha   90.00
_cell.angle_beta   90.00
_cell.angle_gamma   90.00
#
_symmetry.space_group_name_H-M   'P 1'
#
loop_
_entity.id
_entity.type
_entity.pdbx_description
1 polymer ?
#
loop_
_entity_poly.entity_id
_entity_poly.type
_entity_poly.pdbx_seq_one_letter_code
_entity_poly.pdbx_strand_id
1 'polypeptide(L)'
;MYTDATFTWPAVKSLQKHNGPHYLYYFNYLGEHSFQEVFAGERVLSGSADLDVTIYISTIKNPFEIPPPTTSADLYLSNKLVKLIYNFASMGEPTPSGSDFDWPQWNNEEQNFISIEKQRSNP
;
A
#
# COMPACT_ATOMS: atom_id res chain seq x y z
N MET A 1 -7.89 -14.62 -10.10
CA MET A 1 -7.22 -15.94 -10.06
C MET A 1 -5.72 -15.82 -9.76
N TYR A 2 -4.88 -15.18 -10.57
CA TYR A 2 -3.43 -15.07 -10.29
C TYR A 2 -3.16 -14.34 -8.96
N THR A 3 -3.63 -13.09 -8.84
CA THR A 3 -3.45 -12.26 -7.62
C THR A 3 -3.96 -12.95 -6.34
N ASP A 4 -5.13 -13.60 -6.43
CA ASP A 4 -5.71 -14.32 -5.30
C ASP A 4 -4.79 -15.45 -4.85
N ALA A 5 -4.29 -16.25 -5.80
CA ALA A 5 -3.49 -17.43 -5.51
C ALA A 5 -2.08 -17.11 -5.00
N THR A 6 -1.45 -16.03 -5.50
CA THR A 6 -0.05 -15.73 -5.20
C THR A 6 0.15 -14.70 -4.11
N PHE A 7 -0.81 -13.79 -3.89
CA PHE A 7 -0.65 -12.67 -2.95
C PHE A 7 -1.76 -12.64 -1.89
N THR A 8 -3.02 -12.47 -2.32
CA THR A 8 -4.12 -12.15 -1.39
C THR A 8 -4.43 -13.30 -0.43
N TRP A 9 -4.68 -14.51 -0.95
CA TRP A 9 -5.01 -15.65 -0.11
C TRP A 9 -3.85 -16.05 0.83
N PRO A 10 -2.60 -16.17 0.36
CA PRO A 10 -1.47 -16.43 1.25
C PRO A 10 -1.28 -15.35 2.33
N ALA A 11 -1.44 -14.07 2.00
CA ALA A 11 -1.33 -12.97 2.97
C ALA A 11 -2.38 -13.10 4.09
N VAL A 12 -3.65 -13.30 3.72
CA VAL A 12 -4.72 -13.51 4.71
C VAL A 12 -4.48 -14.77 5.54
N LYS A 13 -4.02 -15.86 4.93
CA LYS A 13 -3.66 -17.09 5.66
C LYS A 13 -2.49 -16.91 6.61
N SER A 14 -1.55 -16.03 6.28
CA SER A 14 -0.44 -15.66 7.16
C SER A 14 -0.96 -14.89 8.38
N LEU A 15 -1.83 -13.89 8.17
CA LEU A 15 -2.44 -13.11 9.26
C LEU A 15 -3.22 -14.00 10.23
N GLN A 16 -4.02 -14.94 9.71
CA GLN A 16 -4.77 -15.92 10.52
C GLN A 16 -3.88 -16.76 11.46
N LYS A 17 -2.60 -16.93 11.14
CA LYS A 17 -1.64 -17.74 11.89
C LYS A 17 -0.62 -16.90 12.67
N HIS A 18 -0.55 -15.59 12.43
CA HIS A 18 0.47 -14.74 13.01
C HIS A 18 0.12 -14.41 14.47
N ASN A 19 1.11 -14.52 15.36
CA ASN A 19 0.97 -14.13 16.75
C ASN A 19 1.46 -12.69 16.95
N GLY A 20 0.73 -11.89 17.72
CA GLY A 20 1.07 -10.49 17.99
C GLY A 20 0.30 -9.49 17.11
N PRO A 21 0.48 -8.18 17.31
CA PRO A 21 -0.23 -7.16 16.55
C PRO A 21 0.12 -7.18 15.07
N HIS A 22 -0.90 -7.15 14.20
CA HIS A 22 -0.71 -7.09 12.75
C HIS A 22 -1.80 -6.25 12.11
N TYR A 23 -1.44 -5.65 10.98
CA TYR A 23 -2.23 -4.64 10.29
C TYR A 23 -2.25 -4.97 8.80
N LEU A 24 -3.42 -4.90 8.17
CA LEU A 24 -3.59 -5.18 6.76
C LEU A 24 -4.01 -3.92 6.01
N TYR A 25 -3.44 -3.74 4.83
CA TYR A 25 -3.91 -2.77 3.84
C TYR A 25 -4.20 -3.46 2.51
N TYR A 26 -5.12 -2.89 1.75
CA TYR A 26 -5.35 -3.21 0.35
C TYR A 26 -4.95 -2.00 -0.50
N PHE A 27 -3.91 -2.16 -1.32
CA PHE A 27 -3.41 -1.08 -2.18
C PHE A 27 -4.09 -1.12 -3.53
N ASN A 28 -4.76 -0.04 -3.91
CA ASN A 28 -5.43 0.15 -5.19
C ASN A 28 -5.32 1.61 -5.68
N TYR A 29 -4.26 2.30 -5.25
CA TYR A 29 -4.03 3.69 -5.62
C TYR A 29 -3.40 3.79 -7.01
N LEU A 30 -4.01 4.59 -7.87
CA LEU A 30 -3.51 4.89 -9.22
C LEU A 30 -2.85 6.28 -9.23
N GLY A 31 -1.52 6.31 -9.12
CA GLY A 31 -0.75 7.54 -9.22
C GLY A 31 -0.16 7.81 -10.60
N GLU A 32 0.77 8.75 -10.63
CA GLU A 32 1.48 9.19 -11.83
C GLU A 32 2.19 8.03 -12.54
N HIS A 33 2.92 7.21 -11.79
CA HIS A 33 3.69 6.08 -12.32
C HIS A 33 3.11 4.73 -11.87
N SER A 34 3.38 3.69 -12.67
CA SER A 34 3.04 2.31 -12.32
C SER A 34 4.05 1.33 -12.89
N PHE A 35 4.30 0.23 -12.17
CA PHE A 35 5.06 -0.91 -12.67
C PHE A 35 4.44 -1.58 -13.89
N GLN A 36 3.17 -1.31 -14.21
CA GLN A 36 2.60 -1.72 -15.50
C GLN A 36 3.39 -1.14 -16.68
N GLU A 37 3.87 0.10 -16.58
CA GLU A 37 4.66 0.76 -17.63
C GLU A 37 6.01 0.04 -17.83
N VAL A 38 6.56 -0.55 -16.77
CA VAL A 38 7.80 -1.34 -16.82
C VAL A 38 7.54 -2.74 -17.38
N PHE A 39 6.49 -3.42 -16.92
CA PHE A 39 6.22 -4.82 -17.28
C PHE A 39 5.54 -5.00 -18.63
N ALA A 40 4.68 -4.06 -19.03
CA ALA A 40 3.86 -4.14 -20.24
C ALA A 40 4.14 -2.99 -21.23
N GLY A 41 5.00 -2.03 -20.89
CA GLY A 41 5.29 -0.84 -21.72
C GLY A 41 4.24 0.26 -21.62
N GLU A 42 3.04 -0.05 -21.12
CA GLU A 42 1.95 0.90 -20.89
C GLU A 42 1.01 0.40 -19.78
N ARG A 43 0.11 1.27 -19.33
CA ARG A 43 -0.91 0.91 -18.33
C ARG A 43 -2.11 0.26 -19.03
N VAL A 44 -2.24 -1.06 -18.87
CA VAL A 44 -3.28 -1.87 -19.54
C VAL A 44 -4.44 -2.26 -18.61
N LEU A 45 -4.28 -2.14 -17.29
CA LEU A 45 -5.29 -2.48 -16.29
C LEU A 45 -5.68 -1.28 -15.43
N SER A 46 -6.94 -1.29 -14.95
CA SER A 46 -7.53 -0.23 -14.12
C SER A 46 -7.27 -0.38 -12.62
N GLY A 47 -6.34 -1.25 -12.21
CA GLY A 47 -5.92 -1.45 -10.82
C GLY A 47 -4.42 -1.22 -10.67
N SER A 48 -3.93 -1.12 -9.43
CA SER A 48 -2.49 -1.06 -9.20
C SER A 48 -1.81 -2.39 -9.56
N ALA A 49 -0.62 -2.31 -10.13
CA ALA A 49 0.24 -3.47 -10.33
C ALA A 49 0.89 -3.93 -9.03
N ASP A 50 1.44 -5.14 -9.08
CA ASP A 50 2.44 -5.56 -8.12
C ASP A 50 3.57 -4.53 -8.06
N LEU A 51 4.12 -4.31 -6.86
CA LEU A 51 5.17 -3.34 -6.52
C LEU A 51 4.80 -1.85 -6.60
N ASP A 52 3.62 -1.43 -7.08
CA ASP A 52 3.26 -0.01 -7.19
C ASP A 52 3.39 0.77 -5.86
N VAL A 53 3.08 0.14 -4.73
CA VAL A 53 3.27 0.74 -3.39
C VAL A 53 4.73 1.15 -3.14
N THR A 54 5.69 0.45 -3.74
CA THR A 54 7.13 0.68 -3.57
C THR A 54 7.55 2.06 -4.07
N ILE A 55 6.89 2.56 -5.12
CA ILE A 55 7.15 3.87 -5.73
C ILE A 55 6.98 5.00 -4.70
N TYR A 56 6.10 4.81 -3.71
CA TYR A 56 5.76 5.81 -2.71
C TYR A 56 6.58 5.68 -1.41
N ILE A 57 7.36 4.62 -1.24
CA ILE A 57 8.17 4.38 -0.03
C ILE A 57 9.68 4.41 -0.30
N SER A 58 10.09 4.28 -1.56
CA SER A 58 11.51 4.13 -1.91
C SER A 58 11.80 4.64 -3.31
N THR A 59 13.03 5.10 -3.51
CA THR A 59 13.53 5.49 -4.83
C THR A 59 13.95 4.25 -5.62
N ILE A 60 13.46 4.10 -6.85
CA ILE A 60 13.71 2.92 -7.70
C ILE A 60 14.66 3.32 -8.83
N LYS A 61 15.89 2.78 -8.82
CA LYS A 61 16.95 3.11 -9.79
C LYS A 61 17.64 1.91 -10.45
N ASN A 62 17.33 0.68 -10.02
CA ASN A 62 17.97 -0.54 -10.52
C ASN A 62 17.02 -1.74 -10.30
N PRO A 63 16.81 -2.66 -11.26
CA PRO A 63 17.32 -2.66 -12.65
C PRO A 63 16.60 -1.72 -13.59
N PHE A 64 15.54 -1.06 -13.12
CA PHE A 64 14.79 -0.06 -13.86
C PHE A 64 14.80 1.25 -13.09
N GLU A 65 14.57 2.37 -13.79
CA GLU A 65 14.40 3.68 -13.19
C GLU A 65 12.93 4.09 -13.33
N ILE A 66 12.27 4.27 -12.18
CA ILE A 66 10.94 4.86 -12.12
C ILE A 66 11.11 6.26 -11.52
N PRO A 67 10.68 7.32 -12.21
CA PRO A 67 10.77 8.67 -11.67
C PRO A 67 10.01 8.77 -10.34
N PRO A 68 10.50 9.59 -9.39
CA PRO A 68 9.78 9.79 -8.15
C PRO A 68 8.44 10.50 -8.41
N PRO A 69 7.39 10.22 -7.62
CA PRO A 69 6.10 10.88 -7.76
C PRO A 69 6.22 12.40 -7.58
N THR A 70 5.55 13.17 -8.43
CA THR A 70 5.62 14.65 -8.39
C THR A 70 4.32 15.33 -8.04
N THR A 71 3.19 14.65 -8.20
CA THR A 71 1.88 15.25 -7.92
C THR A 71 1.65 15.43 -6.41
N SER A 72 0.88 16.45 -6.03
CA SER A 72 0.57 16.71 -4.62
C SER A 72 -0.12 15.53 -3.92
N ALA A 73 -1.00 14.83 -4.63
CA ALA A 73 -1.69 13.64 -4.12
C ALA A 73 -0.72 12.47 -3.88
N ASP A 74 0.20 12.24 -4.82
CA ASP A 74 1.20 11.16 -4.71
C ASP A 74 2.21 11.46 -3.60
N LEU A 75 2.67 12.71 -3.49
CA LEU A 75 3.56 13.16 -2.41
C LEU A 75 2.87 13.08 -1.04
N TYR A 76 1.58 13.40 -0.96
CA TYR A 76 0.81 13.22 0.28
C TYR A 76 0.75 11.75 0.67
N LEU A 77 0.44 10.85 -0.29
CA LEU A 77 0.42 9.41 -0.04
C LEU A 77 1.80 8.89 0.38
N SER A 78 2.87 9.31 -0.30
CA SER A 78 4.24 8.92 0.03
C SER A 78 4.61 9.31 1.46
N ASN A 79 4.39 10.57 1.84
CA ASN A 79 4.61 11.02 3.21
C ASN A 79 3.78 10.23 4.23
N LYS A 80 2.52 9.94 3.91
CA LYS A 80 1.63 9.14 4.77
C LYS A 80 2.18 7.73 4.96
N LEU A 81 2.54 7.03 3.89
CA LEU A 81 3.07 5.66 3.94
C LEU A 81 4.38 5.57 4.72
N VAL A 82 5.32 6.48 4.46
CA VAL A 82 6.61 6.52 5.18
C VAL A 82 6.39 6.76 6.67
N LYS A 83 5.47 7.66 7.04
CA LYS A 83 5.11 7.91 8.46
C LYS A 83 4.52 6.67 9.12
N LEU A 84 3.63 5.93 8.44
CA LEU A 84 3.04 4.70 8.99
C LEU A 84 4.09 3.61 9.22
N ILE A 85 5.00 3.42 8.26
CA ILE A 85 6.11 2.48 8.39
C ILE A 85 7.03 2.89 9.55
N TYR A 86 7.37 4.18 9.63
CA TYR A 86 8.19 4.71 10.72
C TYR A 86 7.55 4.49 12.09
N ASN A 87 6.25 4.79 12.23
CA ASN A 87 5.51 4.61 13.47
C ASN A 87 5.47 3.14 13.89
N PHE A 88 5.15 2.24 12.96
CA PHE A 88 5.15 0.81 13.24
C PHE A 88 6.54 0.31 13.64
N ALA A 89 7.59 0.72 12.94
CA ALA A 89 8.97 0.32 13.25
C ALA A 89 9.47 0.84 14.60
N SER A 90 9.02 2.03 15.02
CA SER A 90 9.48 2.68 16.26
C SER A 90 8.64 2.34 17.49
N MET A 91 7.34 2.12 17.32
CA MET A 91 6.38 1.97 18.42
C MET A 91 5.59 0.65 18.38
N GLY A 92 5.64 -0.10 17.28
CA GLY A 92 4.82 -1.30 17.07
C GLY A 92 3.37 -1.02 16.66
N GLU A 93 3.00 0.25 16.48
CA GLU A 93 1.66 0.70 16.11
C GLU A 93 1.75 1.75 14.99
N PRO A 94 1.08 1.57 13.84
CA PRO A 94 1.20 2.48 12.71
C PRO A 94 0.50 3.82 12.94
N THR A 95 -0.59 3.83 13.72
CA THR A 95 -1.40 5.01 14.05
C THR A 95 -1.49 5.19 15.57
N PRO A 96 -0.39 5.59 16.24
CA PRO A 96 -0.39 5.79 17.69
C PRO A 96 -1.39 6.90 18.09
N SER A 97 -1.73 6.93 19.38
CA SER A 97 -2.61 7.93 19.98
C SER A 97 -2.25 9.36 19.53
N GLY A 98 -3.25 10.10 19.02
CA GLY A 98 -3.08 11.43 18.45
C GLY A 98 -2.83 11.46 16.93
N SER A 99 -2.85 10.31 16.26
CA SER A 99 -2.88 10.24 14.79
C SER A 99 -4.20 10.77 14.22
N ASP A 100 -4.15 11.38 13.03
CA ASP A 100 -5.32 11.96 12.35
C ASP A 100 -6.30 10.92 11.80
N PHE A 101 -5.92 9.64 11.80
CA PHE A 101 -6.77 8.53 11.40
C PHE A 101 -6.37 7.25 12.15
N ASP A 102 -7.29 6.28 12.18
CA ASP A 102 -7.10 4.98 12.80
C ASP A 102 -6.84 3.89 11.74
N TRP A 103 -5.79 3.09 11.96
CA TRP A 103 -5.57 1.85 11.23
C TRP A 103 -5.90 0.70 12.16
N PRO A 104 -7.10 0.10 12.03
CA PRO A 104 -7.53 -0.94 12.95
C PRO A 104 -6.60 -2.14 12.87
N GLN A 105 -6.24 -2.67 14.05
CA GLN A 105 -5.52 -3.93 14.13
C GLN A 105 -6.38 -5.04 13.51
N TRP A 106 -5.76 -5.85 12.67
CA TRP A 106 -6.44 -7.00 12.08
C TRP A 106 -6.69 -8.06 13.16
N ASN A 107 -7.84 -8.72 13.07
CA ASN A 107 -8.18 -9.89 13.88
C ASN A 107 -9.01 -10.89 13.05
N ASN A 108 -9.12 -12.13 13.53
CA ASN A 108 -9.81 -13.20 12.80
C ASN A 108 -11.32 -13.00 12.65
N GLU A 109 -11.94 -12.21 13.54
CA GLU A 109 -13.39 -12.02 13.61
C GLU A 109 -13.84 -10.93 12.63
N GLU A 110 -13.23 -9.76 12.70
CA GLU A 110 -13.60 -8.59 11.90
C GLU A 110 -12.81 -8.50 10.59
N GLN A 111 -11.59 -9.08 10.56
CA GLN A 111 -10.69 -9.06 9.40
C GLN A 111 -10.44 -7.66 8.83
N ASN A 112 -10.40 -6.65 9.69
CA ASN A 112 -10.27 -5.25 9.31
C ASN A 112 -9.03 -4.97 8.47
N PHE A 113 -9.18 -4.08 7.49
CA PHE A 113 -8.09 -3.55 6.69
C PHE A 113 -8.40 -2.13 6.26
N ILE A 114 -7.37 -1.39 5.88
CA ILE A 114 -7.54 -0.09 5.22
C ILE A 114 -7.42 -0.23 3.70
N SER A 115 -8.28 0.46 2.96
CA SER A 115 -8.11 0.64 1.52
C SER A 115 -7.24 1.86 1.26
N ILE A 116 -6.22 1.70 0.43
CA ILE A 116 -5.36 2.80 -0.03
C ILE A 116 -5.72 3.05 -1.48
N GLU A 117 -6.55 4.05 -1.71
CA GLU A 117 -7.08 4.42 -3.01
C GLU A 117 -7.15 5.94 -3.16
N LYS A 118 -7.20 6.43 -4.40
CA LYS A 118 -7.30 7.86 -4.66
C LYS A 118 -8.72 8.31 -4.32
N GLN A 119 -8.87 9.35 -3.50
CA GLN A 119 -10.19 9.93 -3.26
C GLN A 119 -10.76 10.40 -4.60
N ARG A 120 -11.97 9.94 -4.94
CA ARG A 120 -12.68 10.44 -6.11
C ARG A 120 -13.00 11.91 -5.84
N SER A 121 -12.43 12.82 -6.64
CA SER A 121 -12.99 14.17 -6.74
C SER A 121 -14.43 14.01 -7.22
N ASN A 122 -15.39 14.53 -6.43
CA ASN A 122 -16.79 14.61 -6.88
C ASN A 122 -16.83 15.37 -8.22
N PRO A 123 -17.62 14.90 -9.19
CA PRO A 123 -17.82 15.60 -10.45
C PRO A 123 -18.47 16.98 -10.24
#